data_AF-A0A6A6Q6B6-F1
#
_entry.id   AF-A0A6A6Q6B6-F1
#
_cell.length_a   1.000
_cell.length_b   1.000
_cell.length_c   1.000
_cell.angle_alpha   90.00
_cell.angle_beta   90.00
_cell.angle_gamma   90.00
#
_symmetry.space_group_name_H-M   'P 1'
#
loop_
_entity.id
_entity.type
_entity.pdbx_description
1 polymer ?
#
loop_
_entity_poly.entity_id
_entity_poly.type
_entity_poly.pdbx_seq_one_letter_code
_entity_poly.pdbx_strand_id
1 'polypeptide(L)'
;MLKGKQRNVTIFPNGHLVSRSSDWIMYSVEAKSIDAVVAAYGPSTKLGAVVGGQTSTKAPEIAAFEKHLPSDIEIVTCHSLHGPKVDPKGQPLVIINHRASPRAVQLVERILSCFQSKMVTLSAEMHDRITADTQAVTHAAFLSMGTAWQANNQFPWQMARYVGGIENVKINLMLRIYSNKWHVYAGLAILNPSARAQIRQYAESVTELFKLMLGGQREELIERIHAARTAVFGTERIEGQELLLEDDLLDRFSLGEKPAERVKNNQLALLAMVDCWWKLGIVPYDHMICSTPLFRLWLGIVEYLYRNEELLNECIETGLYDTTFRSDDLEFTFAARDWSERVSLGHMDGYREKFEKMQNYFAPRFPEATKLGNEMIRTIEANLNDRRLKQKTQT
;
A
#
# COMPACT_ATOMS: atom_id res chain seq x y z
N MET A 1 -9.97 17.42 18.04
CA MET A 1 -11.12 18.34 18.19
C MET A 1 -10.62 19.77 18.05
N LEU A 2 -11.21 20.54 17.15
CA LEU A 2 -10.90 21.96 16.97
C LEU A 2 -11.17 22.69 18.29
N LYS A 3 -10.11 23.08 19.02
CA LYS A 3 -10.22 23.88 20.23
C LYS A 3 -10.26 25.36 19.82
N GLY A 4 -11.46 25.87 19.55
CA GLY A 4 -11.70 27.30 19.28
C GLY A 4 -12.92 27.54 18.38
N LYS A 5 -13.67 28.62 18.63
CA LYS A 5 -14.74 29.09 17.71
C LYS A 5 -14.09 29.61 16.44
N GLN A 6 -13.98 28.77 15.41
CA GLN A 6 -13.74 29.26 14.05
C GLN A 6 -15.03 29.91 13.54
N ARG A 7 -14.94 31.14 13.01
CA ARG A 7 -16.12 31.94 12.59
C ARG A 7 -17.00 31.27 11.53
N ASN A 8 -16.48 30.27 10.81
CA ASN A 8 -17.12 29.56 9.71
C ASN A 8 -17.34 28.06 9.98
N VAL A 9 -17.12 27.58 11.21
CA VAL A 9 -17.33 26.17 11.57
C VAL A 9 -18.40 26.06 12.64
N THR A 10 -19.47 25.33 12.31
CA THR A 10 -20.55 25.01 13.24
C THR A 10 -20.48 23.53 13.60
N ILE A 11 -20.37 23.24 14.90
CA ILE A 11 -20.37 21.86 15.41
C ILE A 11 -21.80 21.51 15.80
N PHE A 12 -22.32 20.41 15.24
CA PHE A 12 -23.63 19.90 15.59
C PHE A 12 -23.54 18.72 16.58
N PRO A 13 -24.56 18.53 17.44
CA PRO A 13 -24.62 17.40 18.37
C PRO A 13 -24.60 16.01 17.74
N ASN A 14 -25.10 15.85 16.51
CA ASN A 14 -25.20 14.56 15.83
C ASN A 14 -25.24 14.70 14.29
N GLY A 15 -25.13 13.57 13.60
CA GLY A 15 -25.15 13.51 12.13
C GLY A 15 -26.48 13.92 11.51
N HIS A 16 -27.62 13.71 12.17
CA HIS A 16 -28.93 14.11 11.61
C HIS A 16 -29.05 15.61 11.37
N LEU A 17 -28.47 16.42 12.26
CA LEU A 17 -28.50 17.88 12.15
C LEU A 17 -27.54 18.37 11.06
N VAL A 18 -26.40 17.69 10.89
CA VAL A 18 -25.50 17.93 9.75
C VAL A 18 -26.21 17.58 8.45
N SER A 19 -26.67 16.33 8.30
CA SER A 19 -27.24 15.80 7.06
C SER A 19 -28.41 16.62 6.50
N ARG A 20 -29.30 17.11 7.36
CA ARG A 20 -30.48 17.87 6.92
C ARG A 20 -30.18 19.30 6.47
N SER A 21 -29.00 19.83 6.84
CA SER A 21 -28.61 21.23 6.61
C SER A 21 -27.56 21.39 5.50
N SER A 22 -27.00 20.28 5.02
CA SER A 22 -25.86 20.28 4.11
C SER A 22 -26.26 20.00 2.66
N ASP A 23 -25.72 20.78 1.73
CA ASP A 23 -25.82 20.52 0.28
C ASP A 23 -24.80 19.48 -0.20
N TRP A 24 -23.69 19.33 0.53
CA TRP A 24 -22.68 18.30 0.31
C TRP A 24 -22.24 17.70 1.64
N ILE A 25 -22.18 16.37 1.72
CA ILE A 25 -21.85 15.63 2.93
C ILE A 25 -20.71 14.66 2.62
N MET A 26 -19.67 14.66 3.46
CA MET A 26 -18.55 13.73 3.35
C MET A 26 -18.44 12.88 4.63
N TYR A 27 -18.69 11.58 4.49
CA TYR A 27 -18.47 10.61 5.58
C TYR A 27 -16.97 10.28 5.69
N SER A 28 -16.33 10.74 6.78
CA SER A 28 -14.92 10.45 7.08
C SER A 28 -14.82 9.65 8.38
N VAL A 29 -15.24 8.38 8.30
CA VAL A 29 -15.23 7.41 9.40
C VAL A 29 -14.42 6.16 9.00
N GLU A 30 -14.13 5.28 9.96
CA GLU A 30 -13.51 3.99 9.67
C GLU A 30 -14.38 3.17 8.70
N ALA A 31 -13.77 2.49 7.73
CA ALA A 31 -14.50 1.71 6.72
C ALA A 31 -15.43 0.65 7.34
N LYS A 32 -15.05 0.06 8.48
CA LYS A 32 -15.90 -0.89 9.22
C LYS A 32 -17.18 -0.26 9.80
N SER A 33 -17.16 1.06 10.03
CA SER A 33 -18.25 1.80 10.67
C SER A 33 -19.16 2.48 9.65
N ILE A 34 -18.82 2.45 8.36
CA ILE A 34 -19.54 3.20 7.32
C ILE A 34 -21.00 2.77 7.22
N ASP A 35 -21.28 1.46 7.21
CA ASP A 35 -22.66 0.93 7.13
C ASP A 35 -23.51 1.42 8.31
N ALA A 36 -23.03 1.25 9.54
CA ALA A 36 -23.76 1.67 10.73
C ALA A 36 -23.99 3.19 10.80
N VAL A 37 -22.99 3.98 10.41
CA VAL A 37 -23.07 5.46 10.45
C VAL A 37 -24.00 5.99 9.37
N VAL A 38 -23.95 5.43 8.15
CA VAL A 38 -24.87 5.82 7.07
C VAL A 38 -26.29 5.33 7.38
N ALA A 39 -26.47 4.14 7.97
CA ALA A 39 -27.78 3.68 8.43
C ALA A 39 -28.41 4.65 9.43
N ALA A 40 -27.61 5.17 10.37
CA ALA A 40 -28.09 6.12 11.37
C ALA A 40 -28.43 7.49 10.77
N TYR A 41 -27.55 8.07 9.94
CA TYR A 41 -27.64 9.49 9.57
C TYR A 41 -28.01 9.76 8.11
N GLY A 42 -27.84 8.77 7.23
CA GLY A 42 -28.15 8.83 5.80
C GLY A 42 -29.61 9.17 5.49
N PRO A 43 -30.61 8.59 6.18
CA PRO A 43 -32.02 8.92 5.97
C PRO A 43 -32.40 10.38 6.26
N SER A 44 -31.57 11.13 6.99
CA SER A 44 -31.79 12.55 7.29
C SER A 44 -31.17 13.51 6.27
N THR A 45 -30.64 12.99 5.17
CA THR A 45 -29.99 13.79 4.13
C THR A 45 -30.99 14.74 3.47
N LYS A 46 -30.57 16.00 3.28
CA LYS A 46 -31.35 17.01 2.55
C LYS A 46 -31.65 16.54 1.12
N LEU A 47 -32.88 16.74 0.67
CA LEU A 47 -33.33 16.39 -0.69
C LEU A 47 -32.41 17.03 -1.75
N GLY A 48 -31.94 16.20 -2.69
CA GLY A 48 -31.05 16.60 -3.77
C GLY A 48 -29.62 16.98 -3.33
N ALA A 49 -29.22 16.66 -2.09
CA ALA A 49 -27.84 16.84 -1.67
C ALA A 49 -26.91 15.81 -2.30
N VAL A 50 -25.60 16.14 -2.31
CA VAL A 50 -24.55 15.23 -2.75
C VAL A 50 -23.89 14.57 -1.55
N VAL A 51 -23.82 13.24 -1.54
CA VAL A 51 -23.17 12.46 -0.49
C VAL A 51 -21.94 11.76 -1.05
N GLY A 52 -20.85 11.82 -0.30
CA GLY A 52 -19.63 11.07 -0.57
C GLY A 52 -19.02 10.51 0.71
N GLY A 53 -18.04 9.64 0.54
CA GLY A 53 -17.16 9.21 1.61
C GLY A 53 -15.71 9.40 1.22
N GLN A 54 -14.83 9.14 2.19
CA GLN A 54 -13.38 9.21 2.01
C GLN A 54 -12.69 7.94 2.51
N THR A 55 -13.44 6.83 2.60
CA THR A 55 -12.87 5.56 3.07
C THR A 55 -11.81 5.04 2.10
N SER A 56 -10.89 4.17 2.54
CA SER A 56 -9.85 3.64 1.66
C SER A 56 -10.33 2.52 0.72
N THR A 57 -11.56 2.04 0.88
CA THR A 57 -12.16 0.96 0.08
C THR A 57 -13.59 1.33 -0.25
N LYS A 58 -13.94 1.30 -1.53
CA LYS A 58 -15.21 1.84 -2.04
C LYS A 58 -16.34 0.83 -1.97
N ALA A 59 -16.08 -0.46 -2.15
CA ALA A 59 -17.10 -1.51 -2.09
C ALA A 59 -18.03 -1.42 -0.85
N PRO A 60 -17.52 -1.39 0.40
CA PRO A 60 -18.40 -1.30 1.58
C PRO A 60 -19.09 0.07 1.70
N GLU A 61 -18.44 1.14 1.24
CA GLU A 61 -18.98 2.49 1.29
C GLU A 61 -20.15 2.66 0.30
N ILE A 62 -19.97 2.22 -0.95
CA ILE A 62 -21.01 2.21 -1.97
C ILE A 62 -22.17 1.31 -1.56
N ALA A 63 -21.89 0.13 -1.00
CA ALA A 63 -22.94 -0.77 -0.50
C ALA A 63 -23.78 -0.11 0.62
N ALA A 64 -23.13 0.59 1.55
CA ALA A 64 -23.82 1.34 2.59
C ALA A 64 -24.67 2.49 2.01
N PHE A 65 -24.14 3.20 1.02
CA PHE A 65 -24.86 4.30 0.37
C PHE A 65 -26.10 3.81 -0.39
N GLU A 66 -25.98 2.75 -1.19
CA GLU A 66 -27.12 2.18 -1.91
C GLU A 66 -28.19 1.61 -0.97
N LYS A 67 -27.78 1.05 0.16
CA LYS A 67 -28.68 0.43 1.13
C LYS A 67 -29.48 1.44 1.95
N HIS A 68 -28.86 2.56 2.34
CA HIS A 68 -29.40 3.44 3.39
C HIS A 68 -29.71 4.87 2.93
N LEU A 69 -29.16 5.33 1.79
CA LEU A 69 -29.47 6.67 1.28
C LEU A 69 -30.77 6.67 0.48
N PRO A 70 -31.61 7.71 0.63
CA PRO A 70 -32.77 7.91 -0.24
C PRO A 70 -32.39 7.96 -1.74
N SER A 71 -33.33 7.58 -2.61
CA SER A 71 -33.09 7.48 -4.07
C SER A 71 -32.90 8.83 -4.76
N ASP A 72 -33.37 9.91 -4.14
CA ASP A 72 -33.24 11.31 -4.59
C ASP A 72 -31.90 11.96 -4.20
N ILE A 73 -30.98 11.20 -3.60
CA ILE A 73 -29.63 11.64 -3.23
C ILE A 73 -28.62 11.27 -4.30
N GLU A 74 -27.78 12.24 -4.64
CA GLU A 74 -26.66 12.08 -5.56
C GLU A 74 -25.42 11.55 -4.83
N ILE A 75 -24.71 10.58 -5.41
CA ILE A 75 -23.55 9.93 -4.79
C ILE A 75 -22.29 10.24 -5.60
N VAL A 76 -21.43 11.09 -5.04
CA VAL A 76 -20.10 11.40 -5.56
C VAL A 76 -19.11 11.21 -4.42
N THR A 77 -18.34 10.12 -4.48
CA THR A 77 -17.36 9.79 -3.44
C THR A 77 -15.94 10.15 -3.88
N CYS A 78 -15.01 10.19 -2.92
CA CYS A 78 -13.62 10.48 -3.21
C CYS A 78 -12.66 9.61 -2.39
N HIS A 79 -11.38 9.68 -2.75
CA HIS A 79 -10.30 9.14 -1.94
C HIS A 79 -9.03 9.93 -2.19
N SER A 80 -8.56 10.63 -1.17
CA SER A 80 -7.24 11.26 -1.22
C SER A 80 -6.16 10.21 -0.96
N LEU A 81 -5.25 9.99 -1.91
CA LEU A 81 -4.24 8.92 -1.85
C LEU A 81 -2.99 9.32 -1.07
N HIS A 82 -3.18 9.98 0.07
CA HIS A 82 -2.11 10.38 0.98
C HIS A 82 -2.54 10.31 2.45
N GLY A 83 -1.56 10.24 3.35
CA GLY A 83 -1.81 10.27 4.79
C GLY A 83 -2.18 11.67 5.30
N PRO A 84 -2.77 11.80 6.50
CA PRO A 84 -3.29 13.06 7.03
C PRO A 84 -2.22 14.13 7.33
N LYS A 85 -0.93 13.75 7.36
CA LYS A 85 0.21 14.67 7.59
C LYS A 85 0.90 15.13 6.31
N VAL A 86 0.38 14.73 5.14
CA VAL A 86 0.96 15.04 3.84
C VAL A 86 0.20 16.21 3.22
N ASP A 87 0.93 17.15 2.61
CA ASP A 87 0.34 18.24 1.83
C ASP A 87 -0.39 17.64 0.61
N PRO A 88 -1.70 17.91 0.43
CA PRO A 88 -2.47 17.35 -0.68
C PRO A 88 -2.06 17.92 -2.06
N LYS A 89 -1.28 19.00 -2.11
CA LYS A 89 -0.88 19.65 -3.37
C LYS A 89 -0.14 18.68 -4.28
N GLY A 90 -0.66 18.52 -5.50
CA GLY A 90 -0.09 17.61 -6.51
C GLY A 90 -0.27 16.11 -6.21
N GLN A 91 -0.80 15.75 -5.04
CA GLN A 91 -1.11 14.36 -4.71
C GLN A 91 -2.37 13.90 -5.45
N PRO A 92 -2.49 12.60 -5.79
CA PRO A 92 -3.70 12.10 -6.43
C PRO A 92 -4.93 12.16 -5.52
N LEU A 93 -6.02 12.69 -6.05
CA LEU A 93 -7.35 12.69 -5.42
C LEU A 93 -8.32 12.01 -6.38
N VAL A 94 -8.80 10.82 -6.01
CA VAL A 94 -9.75 10.10 -6.83
C VAL A 94 -11.15 10.66 -6.60
N ILE A 95 -11.87 10.95 -7.69
CA ILE A 95 -13.29 11.31 -7.70
C ILE A 95 -14.05 10.18 -8.39
N ILE A 96 -15.12 9.70 -7.75
CA ILE A 96 -15.92 8.59 -8.23
C ILE A 96 -17.36 9.05 -8.32
N ASN A 97 -17.86 9.19 -9.55
CA ASN A 97 -19.28 9.38 -9.81
C ASN A 97 -19.95 8.01 -9.77
N HIS A 98 -20.65 7.70 -8.68
CA HIS A 98 -21.38 6.44 -8.54
C HIS A 98 -22.83 6.58 -9.02
N ARG A 99 -23.52 7.65 -8.57
CA ARG A 99 -24.92 7.92 -8.94
C ARG A 99 -25.21 9.42 -8.84
N ALA A 100 -24.70 10.21 -9.78
CA ALA A 100 -24.89 11.66 -9.77
C ALA A 100 -24.89 12.28 -11.17
N SER A 101 -25.53 13.44 -11.27
CA SER A 101 -25.46 14.30 -12.45
C SER A 101 -24.07 14.91 -12.65
N PRO A 102 -23.71 15.31 -13.88
CA PRO A 102 -22.46 16.03 -14.13
C PRO A 102 -22.32 17.32 -13.32
N ARG A 103 -23.45 17.97 -12.99
CA ARG A 103 -23.47 19.19 -12.17
C ARG A 103 -23.00 18.93 -10.73
N ALA A 104 -23.42 17.81 -10.15
CA ALA A 104 -22.99 17.41 -8.81
C ALA A 104 -21.50 17.05 -8.77
N VAL A 105 -21.00 16.34 -9.78
CA VAL A 105 -19.57 16.04 -9.90
C VAL A 105 -18.75 17.34 -9.95
N GLN A 106 -19.14 18.28 -10.81
CA GLN A 106 -18.47 19.59 -10.89
C GLN A 106 -18.54 20.39 -9.59
N LEU A 107 -19.64 20.28 -8.82
CA LEU A 107 -19.74 20.90 -7.51
C LEU A 107 -18.67 20.33 -6.56
N VAL A 108 -18.55 19.00 -6.49
CA VAL A 108 -17.57 18.32 -5.64
C VAL A 108 -16.14 18.65 -6.07
N GLU A 109 -15.85 18.64 -7.37
CA GLU A 109 -14.55 19.07 -7.91
C GLU A 109 -14.22 20.51 -7.52
N ARG A 110 -15.17 21.44 -7.64
CA ARG A 110 -14.95 22.84 -7.23
C ARG A 110 -14.65 22.96 -5.74
N ILE A 111 -15.39 22.24 -4.89
CA ILE A 111 -15.17 22.25 -3.43
C ILE A 111 -13.76 21.71 -3.11
N LEU A 112 -13.39 20.59 -3.72
CA LEU A 112 -12.11 19.93 -3.47
C LEU A 112 -10.92 20.59 -4.20
N SER A 113 -11.17 21.53 -5.11
CA SER A 113 -10.10 22.23 -5.87
C SER A 113 -9.14 23.00 -4.98
N CYS A 114 -9.58 23.42 -3.78
CA CYS A 114 -8.75 24.08 -2.77
C CYS A 114 -7.56 23.21 -2.30
N PHE A 115 -7.64 21.88 -2.46
CA PHE A 115 -6.54 20.98 -2.12
C PHE A 115 -5.39 21.01 -3.13
N GLN A 116 -5.61 21.57 -4.32
CA GLN A 116 -4.62 21.59 -5.40
C GLN A 116 -4.08 20.19 -5.77
N SER A 117 -4.87 19.16 -5.47
CA SER A 117 -4.59 17.77 -5.79
C SER A 117 -4.78 17.51 -7.29
N LYS A 118 -4.10 16.48 -7.80
CA LYS A 118 -4.35 15.97 -9.15
C LYS A 118 -5.60 15.09 -9.10
N MET A 119 -6.72 15.62 -9.58
CA MET A 119 -7.99 14.87 -9.64
C MET A 119 -7.90 13.75 -10.68
N VAL A 120 -8.37 12.57 -10.31
CA VAL A 120 -8.42 11.37 -11.16
C VAL A 120 -9.82 10.79 -11.08
N THR A 121 -10.46 10.56 -12.21
CA THR A 121 -11.81 9.99 -12.24
C THR A 121 -11.75 8.49 -12.44
N LEU A 122 -12.37 7.72 -11.54
CA LEU A 122 -12.45 6.26 -11.61
C LEU A 122 -13.86 5.76 -11.24
N SER A 123 -14.20 4.54 -11.65
CA SER A 123 -15.32 3.82 -11.04
C SER A 123 -14.90 3.27 -9.66
N ALA A 124 -15.88 2.95 -8.81
CA ALA A 124 -15.62 2.34 -7.50
C ALA A 124 -14.87 1.00 -7.63
N GLU A 125 -15.25 0.18 -8.60
CA GLU A 125 -14.61 -1.12 -8.89
C GLU A 125 -13.17 -0.95 -9.35
N MET A 126 -12.92 -0.02 -10.28
CA MET A 126 -11.57 0.26 -10.78
C MET A 126 -10.68 0.83 -9.67
N HIS A 127 -11.21 1.73 -8.84
CA HIS A 127 -10.50 2.23 -7.66
C HIS A 127 -10.08 1.08 -6.73
N ASP A 128 -11.01 0.18 -6.38
CA ASP A 128 -10.71 -0.91 -5.46
C ASP A 128 -9.73 -1.91 -6.08
N ARG A 129 -9.82 -2.19 -7.38
CA ARG A 129 -8.83 -3.01 -8.08
C ARG A 129 -7.43 -2.39 -8.03
N ILE A 130 -7.31 -1.11 -8.42
CA ILE A 130 -6.04 -0.39 -8.45
C ILE A 130 -5.41 -0.26 -7.05
N THR A 131 -6.21 0.03 -6.03
CA THR A 131 -5.70 0.13 -4.66
C THR A 131 -5.26 -1.22 -4.12
N ALA A 132 -5.92 -2.33 -4.49
CA ALA A 132 -5.43 -3.67 -4.19
C ALA A 132 -4.07 -3.92 -4.87
N ASP A 133 -4.01 -3.75 -6.19
CA ASP A 133 -2.82 -4.03 -7.02
C ASP A 133 -1.58 -3.22 -6.58
N THR A 134 -1.78 -2.02 -6.03
CA THR A 134 -0.70 -1.12 -5.60
C THR A 134 -0.33 -1.22 -4.12
N GLN A 135 -1.12 -1.89 -3.28
CA GLN A 135 -0.92 -1.82 -1.82
C GLN A 135 -1.03 -3.18 -1.11
N ALA A 136 -1.89 -4.10 -1.57
CA ALA A 136 -2.23 -5.31 -0.83
C ALA A 136 -1.01 -6.22 -0.58
N VAL A 137 -0.31 -6.59 -1.65
CA VAL A 137 0.88 -7.45 -1.57
C VAL A 137 2.03 -6.76 -0.82
N THR A 138 2.22 -5.46 -1.07
CA THR A 138 3.23 -4.65 -0.37
C THR A 138 3.00 -4.64 1.14
N HIS A 139 1.77 -4.40 1.59
CA HIS A 139 1.43 -4.44 3.01
C HIS A 139 1.60 -5.84 3.59
N ALA A 140 1.14 -6.88 2.89
CA ALA A 140 1.29 -8.27 3.35
C ALA A 140 2.76 -8.66 3.54
N ALA A 141 3.65 -8.26 2.62
CA ALA A 141 5.08 -8.49 2.71
C ALA A 141 5.66 -7.88 4.00
N PHE A 142 5.46 -6.59 4.25
CA PHE A 142 6.06 -5.91 5.40
C PHE A 142 5.46 -6.34 6.75
N LEU A 143 4.15 -6.63 6.79
CA LEU A 143 3.52 -7.19 7.98
C LEU A 143 4.11 -8.57 8.31
N SER A 144 4.36 -9.38 7.29
CA SER A 144 4.97 -10.69 7.43
C SER A 144 6.42 -10.59 7.91
N MET A 145 7.21 -9.65 7.36
CA MET A 145 8.58 -9.37 7.84
C MET A 145 8.61 -9.01 9.33
N GLY A 146 7.76 -8.07 9.77
CA GLY A 146 7.71 -7.67 11.18
C GLY A 146 7.27 -8.81 12.10
N THR A 147 6.36 -9.68 11.64
CA THR A 147 5.97 -10.87 12.40
C THR A 147 7.13 -11.88 12.51
N ALA A 148 7.85 -12.12 11.41
CA ALA A 148 8.96 -13.06 11.39
C ALA A 148 10.11 -12.61 12.31
N TRP A 149 10.49 -11.33 12.25
CA TRP A 149 11.49 -10.77 13.16
C TRP A 149 11.05 -10.82 14.62
N GLN A 150 9.76 -10.57 14.91
CA GLN A 150 9.23 -10.72 16.26
C GLN A 150 9.29 -12.18 16.73
N ALA A 151 8.92 -13.14 15.88
CA ALA A 151 8.94 -14.57 16.20
C ALA A 151 10.36 -15.06 16.53
N ASN A 152 11.36 -14.57 15.80
CA ASN A 152 12.76 -14.85 16.08
C ASN A 152 13.39 -14.01 17.21
N ASN A 153 12.61 -13.14 17.88
CA ASN A 153 13.10 -12.17 18.87
C ASN A 153 14.27 -11.32 18.36
N GLN A 154 14.16 -10.87 17.11
CA GLN A 154 15.19 -10.11 16.41
C GLN A 154 14.80 -8.64 16.28
N PHE A 155 15.82 -7.78 16.29
CA PHE A 155 15.74 -6.40 15.85
C PHE A 155 16.69 -6.24 14.66
N PRO A 156 16.18 -6.19 13.41
CA PRO A 156 17.03 -6.31 12.22
C PRO A 156 18.11 -5.22 12.14
N TRP A 157 17.85 -4.01 12.64
CA TRP A 157 18.84 -2.93 12.71
C TRP A 157 19.97 -3.15 13.73
N GLN A 158 19.90 -4.18 14.57
CA GLN A 158 20.98 -4.57 15.50
C GLN A 158 21.79 -5.76 14.96
N MET A 159 21.43 -6.30 13.81
CA MET A 159 22.06 -7.49 13.24
C MET A 159 22.83 -7.12 11.99
N ALA A 160 24.13 -7.38 11.97
CA ALA A 160 25.01 -7.04 10.85
C ALA A 160 24.48 -7.52 9.49
N ARG A 161 23.84 -8.70 9.44
CA ARG A 161 23.29 -9.30 8.21
C ARG A 161 22.11 -8.54 7.57
N TYR A 162 21.47 -7.62 8.29
CA TYR A 162 20.35 -6.81 7.79
C TYR A 162 20.73 -5.33 7.62
N VAL A 163 22.02 -4.98 7.77
CA VAL A 163 22.50 -3.61 7.59
C VAL A 163 22.80 -3.37 6.12
N GLY A 164 22.22 -2.29 5.55
CA GLY A 164 22.57 -1.81 4.21
C GLY A 164 21.60 -2.23 3.10
N GLY A 165 21.65 -1.50 1.99
CA GLY A 165 20.97 -1.82 0.73
C GLY A 165 19.45 -1.99 0.86
N ILE A 166 18.94 -3.04 0.21
CA ILE A 166 17.52 -3.40 0.19
C ILE A 166 16.97 -3.65 1.60
N GLU A 167 17.79 -4.19 2.51
CA GLU A 167 17.35 -4.53 3.87
C GLU A 167 17.01 -3.28 4.70
N ASN A 168 17.80 -2.20 4.58
CA ASN A 168 17.49 -0.92 5.22
C ASN A 168 16.13 -0.37 4.76
N VAL A 169 15.81 -0.48 3.47
CA VAL A 169 14.51 -0.04 2.96
C VAL A 169 13.39 -0.90 3.54
N LYS A 170 13.54 -2.22 3.57
CA LYS A 170 12.55 -3.12 4.18
C LYS A 170 12.26 -2.79 5.64
N ILE A 171 13.32 -2.58 6.44
CA ILE A 171 13.20 -2.23 7.86
C ILE A 171 12.41 -0.92 8.02
N ASN A 172 12.76 0.11 7.26
CA ASN A 172 12.11 1.41 7.35
C ASN A 172 10.64 1.37 6.93
N LEU A 173 10.32 0.63 5.86
CA LEU A 173 8.94 0.47 5.40
C LEU A 173 8.09 -0.36 6.38
N MET A 174 8.66 -1.42 6.95
CA MET A 174 8.02 -2.21 7.98
C MET A 174 7.71 -1.34 9.22
N LEU A 175 8.70 -0.62 9.75
CA LEU A 175 8.51 0.25 10.91
C LEU A 175 7.48 1.35 10.64
N ARG A 176 7.49 1.91 9.42
CA ARG A 176 6.48 2.88 8.99
C ARG A 176 5.08 2.29 9.02
N ILE A 177 4.89 1.07 8.54
CA ILE A 177 3.57 0.41 8.55
C ILE A 177 3.09 0.21 9.99
N TYR A 178 3.91 -0.40 10.85
CA TYR A 178 3.54 -0.64 12.25
C TYR A 178 3.41 0.64 13.10
N SER A 179 4.00 1.77 12.68
CA SER A 179 3.79 3.07 13.34
C SER A 179 2.41 3.69 13.08
N ASN A 180 1.65 3.17 12.12
CA ASN A 180 0.30 3.64 11.76
C ASN A 180 -0.80 2.82 12.45
N LYS A 181 -2.06 3.20 12.22
CA LYS A 181 -3.21 2.53 12.82
C LYS A 181 -3.58 1.26 12.05
N TRP A 182 -3.73 0.14 12.76
CA TRP A 182 -4.05 -1.18 12.20
C TRP A 182 -5.28 -1.17 11.28
N HIS A 183 -6.32 -0.39 11.62
CA HIS A 183 -7.61 -0.41 10.91
C HIS A 183 -7.51 0.11 9.47
N VAL A 184 -6.46 0.88 9.14
CA VAL A 184 -6.20 1.34 7.77
C VAL A 184 -5.80 0.14 6.89
N TYR A 185 -4.89 -0.70 7.40
CA TYR A 185 -4.39 -1.88 6.70
C TYR A 185 -5.42 -3.01 6.68
N ALA A 186 -6.09 -3.25 7.82
CA ALA A 186 -7.14 -4.25 7.92
C ALA A 186 -8.34 -3.92 7.03
N GLY A 187 -8.74 -2.65 6.98
CA GLY A 187 -9.84 -2.18 6.13
C GLY A 187 -9.60 -2.51 4.66
N LEU A 188 -8.43 -2.15 4.12
CA LEU A 188 -8.07 -2.51 2.75
C LEU A 188 -7.98 -4.03 2.57
N ALA A 189 -7.25 -4.73 3.43
CA ALA A 189 -6.97 -6.14 3.25
C ALA A 189 -8.25 -7.01 3.31
N ILE A 190 -9.15 -6.73 4.25
CA ILE A 190 -10.35 -7.54 4.51
C ILE A 190 -11.55 -7.10 3.68
N LEU A 191 -11.75 -5.79 3.48
CA LEU A 191 -12.99 -5.29 2.85
C LEU A 191 -12.87 -5.18 1.33
N ASN A 192 -11.67 -5.29 0.76
CA ASN A 192 -11.45 -5.30 -0.68
C ASN A 192 -11.31 -6.74 -1.21
N PRO A 193 -12.25 -7.24 -2.03
CA PRO A 193 -12.19 -8.61 -2.56
C PRO A 193 -10.91 -8.91 -3.37
N SER A 194 -10.45 -7.94 -4.16
CA SER A 194 -9.21 -8.07 -4.94
C SER A 194 -7.99 -8.18 -4.04
N ALA A 195 -7.95 -7.41 -2.94
CA ALA A 195 -6.86 -7.49 -1.96
C ALA A 195 -6.84 -8.85 -1.26
N ARG A 196 -8.00 -9.41 -0.88
CA ARG A 196 -8.08 -10.76 -0.28
C ARG A 196 -7.49 -11.83 -1.19
N ALA A 197 -7.84 -11.80 -2.48
CA ALA A 197 -7.31 -12.73 -3.47
C ALA A 197 -5.78 -12.59 -3.62
N GLN A 198 -5.29 -11.36 -3.69
CA GLN A 198 -3.86 -11.07 -3.80
C GLN A 198 -3.05 -11.51 -2.58
N ILE A 199 -3.55 -11.24 -1.37
CA ILE A 199 -2.86 -11.63 -0.14
C ILE A 199 -2.79 -13.16 -0.02
N ARG A 200 -3.86 -13.86 -0.46
CA ARG A 200 -3.86 -15.32 -0.52
C ARG A 200 -2.82 -15.86 -1.49
N GLN A 201 -2.84 -15.36 -2.74
CA GLN A 201 -1.86 -15.76 -3.74
C GLN A 201 -0.43 -15.43 -3.30
N TYR A 202 -0.21 -14.28 -2.65
CA TYR A 202 1.11 -13.92 -2.13
C TYR A 202 1.61 -14.93 -1.10
N ALA A 203 0.76 -15.35 -0.16
CA ALA A 203 1.13 -16.37 0.81
C ALA A 203 1.42 -17.73 0.15
N GLU A 204 0.67 -18.08 -0.90
CA GLU A 204 0.94 -19.28 -1.72
C GLU A 204 2.28 -19.16 -2.45
N SER A 205 2.55 -18.04 -3.12
CA SER A 205 3.82 -17.74 -3.80
C SER A 205 5.02 -17.80 -2.86
N VAL A 206 4.93 -17.18 -1.67
CA VAL A 206 5.98 -17.29 -0.64
C VAL A 206 6.21 -18.75 -0.25
N THR A 207 5.13 -19.49 0.01
CA THR A 207 5.21 -20.89 0.45
C THR A 207 5.80 -21.79 -0.62
N GLU A 208 5.39 -21.63 -1.87
CA GLU A 208 5.85 -22.46 -2.99
C GLU A 208 7.31 -22.17 -3.34
N LEU A 209 7.70 -20.90 -3.46
CA LEU A 209 9.10 -20.56 -3.71
C LEU A 209 10.01 -21.04 -2.57
N PHE A 210 9.60 -20.89 -1.31
CA PHE A 210 10.36 -21.40 -0.18
C PHE A 210 10.49 -22.94 -0.20
N LYS A 211 9.46 -23.67 -0.63
CA LYS A 211 9.54 -25.13 -0.81
C LYS A 211 10.52 -25.53 -1.91
N LEU A 212 10.54 -24.80 -3.03
CA LEU A 212 11.51 -25.06 -4.11
C LEU A 212 12.95 -24.83 -3.63
N MET A 213 13.19 -23.74 -2.90
CA MET A 213 14.47 -23.44 -2.26
C MET A 213 14.89 -24.53 -1.26
N LEU A 214 13.96 -24.96 -0.38
CA LEU A 214 14.22 -25.99 0.63
C LEU A 214 14.48 -27.37 0.01
N GLY A 215 13.75 -27.70 -1.06
CA GLY A 215 13.88 -28.96 -1.77
C GLY A 215 15.05 -29.02 -2.76
N GLY A 216 15.80 -27.93 -2.94
CA GLY A 216 16.90 -27.86 -3.90
C GLY A 216 16.44 -27.96 -5.37
N GLN A 217 15.19 -27.61 -5.68
CA GLN A 217 14.58 -27.76 -7.00
C GLN A 217 15.00 -26.61 -7.93
N ARG A 218 16.28 -26.62 -8.31
CA ARG A 218 16.95 -25.52 -9.03
C ARG A 218 16.29 -25.15 -10.35
N GLU A 219 16.05 -26.14 -11.21
CA GLU A 219 15.51 -25.90 -12.56
C GLU A 219 14.12 -25.27 -12.51
N GLU A 220 13.23 -25.82 -11.69
CA GLU A 220 11.88 -25.31 -11.49
C GLU A 220 11.87 -23.90 -10.87
N LEU A 221 12.75 -23.63 -9.90
CA LEU A 221 12.88 -22.31 -9.27
C LEU A 221 13.32 -21.25 -10.29
N ILE A 222 14.33 -21.55 -11.11
CA ILE A 222 14.82 -20.66 -12.17
C ILE A 222 13.71 -20.41 -13.18
N GLU A 223 13.12 -21.46 -13.76
CA GLU A 223 12.06 -21.33 -14.75
C GLU A 223 10.92 -20.44 -14.24
N ARG A 224 10.47 -20.69 -13.01
CA ARG A 224 9.38 -19.95 -12.37
C ARG A 224 9.72 -18.47 -12.18
N ILE A 225 10.91 -18.15 -11.67
CA ILE A 225 11.34 -16.76 -11.44
C ILE A 225 11.50 -16.01 -12.76
N HIS A 226 12.08 -16.63 -13.78
CA HIS A 226 12.26 -16.01 -15.09
C HIS A 226 10.93 -15.87 -15.84
N ALA A 227 10.01 -16.82 -15.73
CA ALA A 227 8.65 -16.67 -16.28
C ALA A 227 7.92 -15.49 -15.65
N ALA A 228 8.00 -15.35 -14.33
CA ALA A 228 7.40 -14.22 -13.61
C ALA A 228 8.05 -12.88 -14.03
N ARG A 229 9.38 -12.85 -14.20
CA ARG A 229 10.11 -11.69 -14.74
C ARG A 229 9.56 -11.27 -16.09
N THR A 230 9.49 -12.20 -17.03
CA THR A 230 9.04 -11.92 -18.40
C THR A 230 7.60 -11.43 -18.42
N ALA A 231 6.72 -12.01 -17.60
CA ALA A 231 5.32 -11.62 -17.56
C ALA A 231 5.12 -10.20 -17.00
N VAL A 232 5.88 -9.80 -15.98
CA VAL A 232 5.69 -8.52 -15.28
C VAL A 232 6.50 -7.39 -15.89
N PHE A 233 7.73 -7.66 -16.33
CA PHE A 233 8.68 -6.65 -16.81
C PHE A 233 9.00 -6.76 -18.31
N GLY A 234 8.57 -7.83 -18.99
CA GLY A 234 8.94 -8.08 -20.39
C GLY A 234 10.35 -8.65 -20.56
N THR A 235 10.70 -9.02 -21.79
CA THR A 235 11.98 -9.64 -22.17
C THR A 235 13.09 -8.62 -22.44
N GLU A 236 12.76 -7.44 -22.96
CA GLU A 236 13.72 -6.39 -23.29
C GLU A 236 13.46 -5.12 -22.48
N ARG A 237 14.48 -4.28 -22.36
CA ARG A 237 14.33 -2.92 -21.86
C ARG A 237 13.66 -2.13 -22.99
N ILE A 238 12.42 -1.69 -22.80
CA ILE A 238 11.77 -0.84 -23.80
C ILE A 238 12.66 0.40 -23.98
N GLU A 239 13.12 0.69 -25.19
CA GLU A 239 13.91 1.90 -25.47
C GLU A 239 13.15 3.14 -24.94
N GLY A 240 13.76 3.86 -24.00
CA GLY A 240 13.15 5.00 -23.30
C GLY A 240 12.52 4.71 -21.93
N GLN A 241 12.41 3.44 -21.49
CA GLN A 241 12.11 3.11 -20.09
C GLN A 241 13.39 3.16 -19.24
N GLU A 242 13.65 4.34 -18.67
CA GLU A 242 14.58 4.47 -17.56
C GLU A 242 14.04 3.74 -16.33
N LEU A 243 14.94 3.11 -15.55
CA LEU A 243 14.57 2.45 -14.29
C LEU A 243 13.88 3.46 -13.37
N LEU A 244 12.87 3.00 -12.63
CA LEU A 244 12.19 3.84 -11.63
C LEU A 244 13.18 4.38 -10.58
N LEU A 245 14.27 3.65 -10.30
CA LEU A 245 15.35 4.03 -9.40
C LEU A 245 16.70 3.70 -10.03
N GLU A 246 17.64 4.63 -9.96
CA GLU A 246 19.06 4.39 -10.30
C GLU A 246 19.85 3.90 -9.07
N ASP A 247 21.00 3.27 -9.31
CA ASP A 247 21.91 2.76 -8.27
C ASP A 247 22.25 3.83 -7.21
N ASP A 248 22.52 5.07 -7.64
CA ASP A 248 22.85 6.20 -6.75
C ASP A 248 21.71 6.56 -5.77
N LEU A 249 20.46 6.31 -6.16
CA LEU A 249 19.30 6.55 -5.31
C LEU A 249 19.23 5.46 -4.23
N LEU A 250 19.35 4.18 -4.61
CA LEU A 250 19.35 3.05 -3.67
C LEU A 250 20.50 3.16 -2.66
N ASP A 251 21.66 3.63 -3.11
CA ASP A 251 22.83 3.88 -2.27
C ASP A 251 22.61 5.03 -1.28
N ARG A 252 21.95 6.13 -1.70
CA ARG A 252 21.56 7.23 -0.80
C ARG A 252 20.47 6.83 0.20
N PHE A 253 19.63 5.85 -0.13
CA PHE A 253 18.61 5.30 0.77
C PHE A 253 19.15 4.26 1.76
N SER A 254 20.39 3.80 1.58
CA SER A 254 21.18 3.19 2.65
C SER A 254 21.61 4.28 3.64
N LEU A 255 20.66 4.83 4.39
CA LEU A 255 20.86 5.85 5.42
C LEU A 255 21.57 5.29 6.68
N GLY A 256 22.35 4.23 6.53
CA GLY A 256 23.15 3.59 7.57
C GLY A 256 24.55 3.27 7.05
N GLU A 257 25.46 2.90 7.94
CA GLU A 257 26.82 2.49 7.56
C GLU A 257 26.73 1.36 6.52
N LYS A 258 27.40 1.54 5.37
CA LYS A 258 27.61 0.44 4.44
C LYS A 258 28.47 -0.59 5.17
N PRO A 259 27.99 -1.82 5.39
CA PRO A 259 28.81 -2.83 6.03
C PRO A 259 30.04 -3.11 5.17
N ALA A 260 31.15 -3.49 5.81
CA ALA A 260 32.40 -3.80 5.12
C ALA A 260 32.22 -4.89 4.05
N GLU A 261 31.31 -5.84 4.30
CA GLU A 261 30.86 -6.83 3.34
C GLU A 261 29.34 -6.96 3.34
N ARG A 262 28.73 -7.00 2.16
CA ARG A 262 27.30 -7.27 2.00
C ARG A 262 27.03 -8.75 2.21
N VAL A 263 26.10 -9.07 3.13
CA VAL A 263 25.60 -10.44 3.28
C VAL A 263 24.59 -10.74 2.16
N LYS A 264 24.78 -11.86 1.47
CA LYS A 264 23.89 -12.32 0.38
C LYS A 264 22.56 -12.77 0.96
N ASN A 265 21.46 -12.38 0.32
CA ASN A 265 20.10 -12.71 0.75
C ASN A 265 19.29 -13.14 -0.47
N ASN A 266 18.45 -14.17 -0.33
CA ASN A 266 17.62 -14.70 -1.42
C ASN A 266 16.46 -13.77 -1.81
N GLN A 267 16.18 -12.75 -1.00
CA GLN A 267 15.12 -11.78 -1.25
C GLN A 267 13.73 -12.42 -1.47
N LEU A 268 13.42 -13.51 -0.74
CA LEU A 268 12.18 -14.28 -0.88
C LEU A 268 10.91 -13.40 -0.93
N ALA A 269 10.85 -12.37 -0.10
CA ALA A 269 9.71 -11.44 -0.08
C ALA A 269 9.51 -10.66 -1.40
N LEU A 270 10.60 -10.32 -2.11
CA LEU A 270 10.58 -9.66 -3.42
C LEU A 270 10.27 -10.65 -4.53
N LEU A 271 10.90 -11.83 -4.51
CA LEU A 271 10.66 -12.88 -5.50
C LEU A 271 9.19 -13.34 -5.50
N ALA A 272 8.63 -13.57 -4.31
CA ALA A 272 7.24 -14.00 -4.15
C ALA A 272 6.23 -12.95 -4.59
N MET A 273 6.59 -11.67 -4.58
CA MET A 273 5.70 -10.60 -5.01
C MET A 273 5.57 -10.56 -6.53
N VAL A 274 6.67 -10.75 -7.27
CA VAL A 274 6.61 -10.84 -8.74
C VAL A 274 5.95 -12.15 -9.18
N ASP A 275 6.21 -13.26 -8.48
CA ASP A 275 5.48 -14.51 -8.70
C ASP A 275 3.97 -14.33 -8.47
N CYS A 276 3.57 -13.66 -7.38
CA CYS A 276 2.17 -13.35 -7.10
C CYS A 276 1.53 -12.49 -8.21
N TRP A 277 2.23 -11.47 -8.69
CA TRP A 277 1.73 -10.63 -9.79
C TRP A 277 1.56 -11.43 -11.07
N TRP A 278 2.54 -12.27 -11.41
CA TRP A 278 2.47 -13.15 -12.56
C TRP A 278 1.28 -14.11 -12.48
N LYS A 279 1.09 -14.80 -11.34
CA LYS A 279 -0.03 -15.73 -11.14
C LYS A 279 -1.41 -15.07 -11.26
N LEU A 280 -1.50 -13.78 -10.96
CA LEU A 280 -2.75 -13.01 -11.03
C LEU A 280 -2.90 -12.18 -12.33
N GLY A 281 -1.92 -12.24 -13.23
CA GLY A 281 -1.89 -11.41 -14.44
C GLY A 281 -1.89 -9.91 -14.14
N ILE A 282 -1.22 -9.49 -13.06
CA ILE A 282 -1.12 -8.09 -12.65
C ILE A 282 0.18 -7.51 -13.21
N VAL A 283 0.07 -6.40 -13.94
CA VAL A 283 1.21 -5.57 -14.34
C VAL A 283 1.16 -4.28 -13.52
N PRO A 284 2.05 -4.11 -12.51
CA PRO A 284 2.04 -2.96 -11.60
C PRO A 284 2.07 -1.58 -12.27
N TYR A 285 2.68 -1.48 -13.46
CA TYR A 285 2.84 -0.23 -14.21
C TYR A 285 1.52 0.32 -14.78
N ASP A 286 0.54 -0.54 -15.02
CA ASP A 286 -0.77 -0.12 -15.56
C ASP A 286 -1.56 0.71 -14.54
N HIS A 287 -1.21 0.60 -13.25
CA HIS A 287 -1.94 1.20 -12.13
C HIS A 287 -1.21 2.39 -11.50
N MET A 288 -0.22 2.95 -12.21
CA MET A 288 0.61 4.05 -11.72
C MET A 288 -0.15 5.35 -11.46
N ILE A 289 -1.35 5.52 -12.01
CA ILE A 289 -2.19 6.72 -11.79
C ILE A 289 -2.55 6.95 -10.32
N CYS A 290 -2.62 5.89 -9.52
CA CYS A 290 -2.91 5.93 -8.08
C CYS A 290 -1.70 5.50 -7.23
N SER A 291 -0.52 5.42 -7.83
CA SER A 291 0.70 5.00 -7.12
C SER A 291 1.04 5.96 -5.98
N THR A 292 1.28 5.39 -4.80
CA THR A 292 1.84 6.13 -3.65
C THR A 292 3.36 6.21 -3.78
N PRO A 293 4.04 7.18 -3.13
CA PRO A 293 5.50 7.22 -3.11
C PRO A 293 6.15 5.91 -2.62
N LEU A 294 5.52 5.26 -1.63
CA LEU A 294 5.98 3.98 -1.10
C LEU A 294 5.90 2.85 -2.13
N PHE A 295 4.78 2.77 -2.85
CA PHE A 295 4.63 1.78 -3.91
C PHE A 295 5.66 1.98 -5.03
N ARG A 296 5.90 3.23 -5.45
CA ARG A 296 6.92 3.51 -6.49
C ARG A 296 8.32 3.11 -6.06
N LEU A 297 8.70 3.44 -4.82
CA LEU A 297 9.98 3.04 -4.24
C LEU A 297 10.13 1.52 -4.26
N TRP A 298 9.09 0.83 -3.78
CA TRP A 298 9.11 -0.62 -3.67
C TRP A 298 9.12 -1.30 -5.04
N LEU A 299 8.27 -0.85 -5.98
CA LEU A 299 8.27 -1.33 -7.36
C LEU A 299 9.63 -1.11 -8.03
N GLY A 300 10.29 0.03 -7.80
CA GLY A 300 11.62 0.29 -8.32
C GLY A 300 12.70 -0.65 -7.76
N ILE A 301 12.61 -1.05 -6.49
CA ILE A 301 13.53 -2.03 -5.89
C ILE A 301 13.30 -3.43 -6.49
N VAL A 302 12.04 -3.81 -6.71
CA VAL A 302 11.69 -5.08 -7.32
C VAL A 302 12.16 -5.13 -8.76
N GLU A 303 11.90 -4.06 -9.53
CA GLU A 303 12.39 -3.90 -10.89
C GLU A 303 13.92 -3.99 -10.93
N TYR A 304 14.62 -3.29 -10.03
CA TYR A 304 16.07 -3.35 -9.92
C TYR A 304 16.58 -4.78 -9.73
N LEU A 305 16.00 -5.52 -8.77
CA LEU A 305 16.38 -6.90 -8.51
C LEU A 305 16.17 -7.80 -9.74
N TYR A 306 15.03 -7.67 -10.41
CA TYR A 306 14.66 -8.52 -11.53
C TYR A 306 15.34 -8.13 -12.85
N ARG A 307 15.77 -6.88 -13.01
CA ARG A 307 16.49 -6.40 -14.19
C ARG A 307 18.00 -6.63 -14.08
N ASN A 308 18.54 -6.76 -12.88
CA ASN A 308 19.95 -7.08 -12.66
C ASN A 308 20.16 -8.61 -12.65
N GLU A 309 20.70 -9.14 -13.75
CA GLU A 309 20.91 -10.58 -13.96
C GLU A 309 21.83 -11.20 -12.90
N GLU A 310 22.91 -10.51 -12.53
CA GLU A 310 23.87 -11.00 -11.53
C GLU A 310 23.22 -11.08 -10.15
N LEU A 311 22.48 -10.04 -9.77
CA LEU A 311 21.77 -9.97 -8.50
C LEU A 311 20.64 -11.01 -8.40
N LEU A 312 19.88 -11.20 -9.48
CA LEU A 312 18.80 -12.18 -9.54
C LEU A 312 19.36 -13.61 -9.39
N ASN A 313 20.44 -13.93 -10.11
CA ASN A 313 21.11 -15.22 -9.99
C ASN A 313 21.72 -15.42 -8.59
N GLU A 314 22.30 -14.38 -7.98
CA GLU A 314 22.76 -14.45 -6.59
C GLU A 314 21.61 -14.79 -5.64
N CYS A 315 20.44 -14.18 -5.81
CA CYS A 315 19.27 -14.44 -4.96
C CYS A 315 18.80 -15.91 -5.08
N ILE A 316 18.76 -16.45 -6.30
CA ILE A 316 18.36 -17.84 -6.58
C ILE A 316 19.35 -18.81 -5.93
N GLU A 317 20.65 -18.63 -6.18
CA GLU A 317 21.70 -19.51 -5.66
C GLU A 317 21.77 -19.43 -4.12
N THR A 318 21.61 -18.23 -3.55
CA THR A 318 21.51 -18.04 -2.09
C THR A 318 20.30 -18.78 -1.51
N GLY A 319 19.15 -18.73 -2.18
CA GLY A 319 17.95 -19.45 -1.74
C GLY A 319 18.13 -20.96 -1.71
N LEU A 320 18.84 -21.52 -2.69
CA LEU A 320 19.08 -22.96 -2.81
C LEU A 320 20.12 -23.45 -1.80
N TYR A 321 21.27 -22.76 -1.71
CA TYR A 321 22.46 -23.31 -1.06
C TYR A 321 22.85 -22.62 0.25
N ASP A 322 22.46 -21.36 0.45
CA ASP A 322 22.77 -20.63 1.67
C ASP A 322 21.70 -20.89 2.75
N THR A 323 22.15 -21.09 3.99
CA THR A 323 21.27 -21.36 5.13
C THR A 323 21.16 -20.20 6.12
N THR A 324 21.90 -19.10 5.90
CA THR A 324 22.02 -17.92 6.77
C THR A 324 20.66 -17.30 7.11
N PHE A 325 19.74 -17.26 6.14
CA PHE A 325 18.40 -16.69 6.30
C PHE A 325 17.29 -17.75 6.38
N ARG A 326 17.62 -19.05 6.32
CA ARG A 326 16.63 -20.13 6.17
C ARG A 326 15.60 -20.16 7.31
N SER A 327 16.06 -19.91 8.54
CA SER A 327 15.18 -19.82 9.71
C SER A 327 14.28 -18.59 9.66
N ASP A 328 14.78 -17.47 9.13
CA ASP A 328 14.01 -16.23 8.97
C ASP A 328 12.96 -16.37 7.86
N ASP A 329 13.31 -17.05 6.76
CA ASP A 329 12.40 -17.35 5.66
C ASP A 329 11.29 -18.33 6.06
N LEU A 330 11.58 -19.27 6.96
CA LEU A 330 10.58 -20.15 7.56
C LEU A 330 9.53 -19.35 8.34
N GLU A 331 9.98 -18.48 9.26
CA GLU A 331 9.09 -17.62 10.03
C GLU A 331 8.34 -16.62 9.14
N PHE A 332 8.99 -16.11 8.09
CA PHE A 332 8.36 -15.26 7.08
C PHE A 332 7.23 -15.99 6.34
N THR A 333 7.45 -17.25 5.96
CA THR A 333 6.45 -18.09 5.30
C THR A 333 5.26 -18.35 6.22
N PHE A 334 5.49 -18.67 7.49
CA PHE A 334 4.41 -18.83 8.48
C PHE A 334 3.65 -17.53 8.72
N ALA A 335 4.36 -16.40 8.80
CA ALA A 335 3.75 -15.10 8.97
C ALA A 335 2.85 -14.72 7.79
N ALA A 336 3.29 -14.95 6.55
CA ALA A 336 2.52 -14.67 5.35
C ALA A 336 1.21 -15.49 5.32
N ARG A 337 1.29 -16.78 5.68
CA ARG A 337 0.11 -17.65 5.79
C ARG A 337 -0.86 -17.20 6.88
N ASP A 338 -0.38 -16.87 8.08
CA ASP A 338 -1.26 -16.42 9.16
C ASP A 338 -1.93 -15.07 8.85
N TRP A 339 -1.24 -14.13 8.22
CA TRP A 339 -1.87 -12.89 7.75
C TRP A 339 -2.93 -13.15 6.67
N SER A 340 -2.63 -14.03 5.71
CA SER A 340 -3.59 -14.44 4.68
C SER A 340 -4.84 -15.10 5.26
N GLU A 341 -4.68 -15.97 6.25
CA GLU A 341 -5.80 -16.66 6.90
C GLU A 341 -6.71 -15.67 7.63
N ARG A 342 -6.12 -14.75 8.42
CA ARG A 342 -6.87 -13.69 9.12
C ARG A 342 -7.67 -12.81 8.17
N VAL A 343 -7.07 -12.48 7.02
CA VAL A 343 -7.72 -11.69 5.97
C VAL A 343 -8.84 -12.48 5.29
N SER A 344 -8.62 -13.77 5.01
CA SER A 344 -9.59 -14.64 4.36
C SER A 344 -10.82 -14.87 5.23
N LEU A 345 -10.64 -15.05 6.53
CA LEU A 345 -11.71 -15.20 7.53
C LEU A 345 -12.42 -13.88 7.87
N GLY A 346 -11.83 -12.73 7.52
CA GLY A 346 -12.38 -11.41 7.83
C GLY A 346 -12.36 -11.04 9.31
N HIS A 347 -11.47 -11.66 10.10
CA HIS A 347 -11.37 -11.46 11.55
C HIS A 347 -10.68 -10.13 11.88
N MET A 348 -11.45 -9.04 11.95
CA MET A 348 -10.93 -7.70 12.28
C MET A 348 -10.21 -7.64 13.63
N ASP A 349 -10.78 -8.25 14.68
CA ASP A 349 -10.18 -8.25 16.02
C ASP A 349 -8.90 -9.08 16.06
N GLY A 350 -8.90 -10.26 15.41
CA GLY A 350 -7.70 -11.08 15.27
C GLY A 350 -6.59 -10.37 14.49
N TYR A 351 -6.94 -9.57 13.47
CA TYR A 351 -5.97 -8.72 12.77
C TYR A 351 -5.41 -7.65 13.70
N ARG A 352 -6.28 -6.96 14.46
CA ARG A 352 -5.91 -5.92 15.42
C ARG A 352 -4.94 -6.44 16.47
N GLU A 353 -5.28 -7.51 17.18
CA GLU A 353 -4.47 -8.06 18.27
C GLU A 353 -3.06 -8.40 17.78
N LYS A 354 -2.97 -9.03 16.60
CA LYS A 354 -1.69 -9.36 15.99
C LYS A 354 -0.90 -8.10 15.63
N PHE A 355 -1.54 -7.13 14.99
CA PHE A 355 -0.89 -5.87 14.60
C PHE A 355 -0.37 -5.11 15.82
N GLU A 356 -1.20 -4.94 16.86
CA GLU A 356 -0.85 -4.23 18.09
C GLU A 356 0.27 -4.95 18.86
N LYS A 357 0.32 -6.28 18.84
CA LYS A 357 1.45 -7.05 19.41
C LYS A 357 2.78 -6.65 18.76
N MET A 358 2.83 -6.63 17.44
CA MET A 358 4.04 -6.25 16.70
C MET A 358 4.34 -4.76 16.86
N GLN A 359 3.30 -3.93 16.91
CA GLN A 359 3.42 -2.51 17.19
C GLN A 359 4.11 -2.26 18.54
N ASN A 360 3.68 -2.96 19.59
CA ASN A 360 4.28 -2.85 20.92
C ASN A 360 5.74 -3.33 20.95
N TYR A 361 6.05 -4.41 20.24
CA TYR A 361 7.41 -4.95 20.15
C TYR A 361 8.39 -3.96 19.51
N PHE A 362 7.97 -3.27 18.43
CA PHE A 362 8.83 -2.32 17.71
C PHE A 362 8.70 -0.85 18.17
N ALA A 363 7.82 -0.57 19.14
CA ALA A 363 7.51 0.77 19.63
C ALA A 363 8.73 1.67 19.92
N PRO A 364 9.82 1.16 20.55
CA PRO A 364 10.99 1.98 20.86
C PRO A 364 11.66 2.61 19.62
N ARG A 365 11.51 2.01 18.43
CA ARG A 365 12.18 2.46 17.20
C ARG A 365 11.31 3.39 16.34
N PHE A 366 10.00 3.49 16.60
CA PHE A 366 9.09 4.30 15.79
C PHE A 366 9.45 5.79 15.68
N PRO A 367 9.92 6.48 16.72
CA PRO A 367 10.25 7.91 16.60
C PRO A 367 11.33 8.16 15.54
N GLU A 368 12.39 7.36 15.54
CA GLU A 368 13.48 7.48 14.58
C GLU A 368 13.06 7.01 13.18
N ALA A 369 12.39 5.87 13.08
CA ALA A 369 11.90 5.36 11.81
C ALA A 369 10.88 6.29 11.13
N THR A 370 10.04 6.98 11.92
CA THR A 370 9.10 7.98 11.40
C THR A 370 9.85 9.18 10.81
N LYS A 371 10.90 9.64 11.49
CA LYS A 371 11.73 10.74 11.00
C LYS A 371 12.41 10.33 9.68
N LEU A 372 13.07 9.18 9.67
CA LEU A 372 13.80 8.67 8.51
C LEU A 372 12.87 8.39 7.32
N GLY A 373 11.73 7.74 7.56
CA GLY A 373 10.75 7.44 6.52
C GLY A 373 10.11 8.69 5.90
N ASN A 374 9.97 9.78 6.65
CA ASN A 374 9.49 11.06 6.10
C ASN A 374 10.56 11.75 5.25
N GLU A 375 11.82 11.69 5.66
CA GLU A 375 12.95 12.20 4.90
C GLU A 375 13.13 11.44 3.58
N MET A 376 13.05 10.11 3.61
CA MET A 376 13.10 9.26 2.41
C MET A 376 12.02 9.67 1.39
N ILE A 377 10.77 9.82 1.81
CA ILE A 377 9.68 10.22 0.88
C ILE A 377 9.94 11.59 0.28
N ARG A 378 10.34 12.58 1.09
CA ARG A 378 10.62 13.94 0.59
C ARG A 378 11.70 13.92 -0.48
N THR A 379 12.75 13.13 -0.27
CA THR A 379 13.85 12.97 -1.23
C THR A 379 13.38 12.29 -2.52
N ILE A 380 12.52 11.26 -2.43
CA ILE A 380 11.96 10.59 -3.61
C ILE A 380 11.07 11.55 -4.40
N GLU A 381 10.18 12.28 -3.73
CA GLU A 381 9.28 13.23 -4.36
C GLU A 381 10.03 14.39 -5.04
N ALA A 382 11.09 14.92 -4.39
CA ALA A 382 11.93 15.95 -4.98
C ALA A 382 12.63 15.47 -6.27
N ASN A 383 13.28 14.29 -6.23
CA ASN A 383 13.97 13.75 -7.40
C ASN A 383 13.02 13.40 -8.56
N LEU A 384 11.84 12.85 -8.26
CA LEU A 384 10.83 12.56 -9.29
C LEU A 384 10.32 13.85 -9.94
N ASN A 385 10.16 14.93 -9.17
CA ASN A 385 9.78 16.23 -9.69
C ASN A 385 10.88 16.84 -10.57
N ASP A 386 12.14 16.75 -10.14
CA ASP A 386 13.29 17.22 -10.91
C ASP A 386 13.44 16.47 -12.24
N ARG A 387 13.21 15.15 -12.27
CA ARG A 387 13.19 14.37 -13.51
C ARG A 387 12.06 14.78 -14.44
N ARG A 388 10.84 14.98 -13.92
CA ARG A 388 9.71 15.47 -14.71
C ARG A 388 9.97 16.86 -15.30
N LEU A 389 10.67 17.72 -14.56
CA LEU A 389 11.10 19.03 -15.05
C LEU A 389 12.12 18.87 -16.17
N LYS A 390 13.17 18.04 -16.00
CA LYS A 390 14.18 17.79 -17.03
C LYS A 390 13.60 17.21 -18.32
N GLN A 391 12.66 16.25 -18.23
CA GLN A 391 11.98 15.68 -19.39
C GLN A 391 11.12 16.71 -20.13
N LYS A 392 10.48 17.64 -19.41
CA LYS A 392 9.73 18.75 -20.01
C LYS A 392 10.60 19.84 -20.65
N THR A 393 11.87 19.94 -20.29
CA THR A 393 12.80 20.92 -20.89
C THR A 393 13.54 20.33 -22.11
N GLN A 394 13.46 19.01 -22.32
CA GLN A 394 14.03 18.29 -23.46
C GLN A 394 13.00 17.97 -24.56
N THR A 395 11.72 18.32 -24.33
CA THR A 395 10.64 18.35 -25.34
C THR A 395 10.26 19.79 -25.62
#